data_AF-A0A7W0ZZT4-F1
#
_entry.id   AF-A0A7W0ZZT4-F1
#
_cell.length_a   1.000
_cell.length_b   1.000
_cell.length_c   1.000
_cell.angle_alpha   90.00
_cell.angle_beta   90.00
_cell.angle_gamma   90.00
#
_symmetry.space_group_name_H-M   'P 1'
#
loop_
_entity.id
_entity.type
_entity.pdbx_description
1 polymer ?
#
loop_
_entity_poly.entity_id
_entity_poly.type
_entity_poly.pdbx_seq_one_letter_code
_entity_poly.pdbx_strand_id
1 'polypeptide(L)'
;MEVSAWHHGYPQPDQDGFGYLSATYDLAEWCESCGIGAKQKAPFQMKGEPRWGRRGVMQLNWIFGELFVTPEVGRHVFEPAGVSHRVVLSTKGAELTSVVQLVINDEVNIDCDGLPAEHCRRCGRTKYSVVSRGRFPALRDTPSHPMVRTAQYFGSGASAFQSPLVNHAIARAASEANLRGWTLCPVAHQLSW
;
A
#
# COMPACT_ATOMS: atom_id res chain seq x y z
N MET A 1 9.25 9.28 -2.47
CA MET A 1 9.86 7.96 -2.77
C MET A 1 8.75 6.92 -2.81
N GLU A 2 8.71 6.05 -3.81
CA GLU A 2 7.78 4.91 -3.83
C GLU A 2 8.26 3.81 -2.90
N VAL A 3 7.30 3.15 -2.25
CA VAL A 3 7.52 2.10 -1.27
C VAL A 3 7.02 0.77 -1.81
N SER A 4 7.90 -0.23 -1.83
CA SER A 4 7.53 -1.63 -1.93
C SER A 4 8.03 -2.39 -0.72
N ALA A 5 7.36 -3.48 -0.33
CA ALA A 5 7.72 -4.23 0.87
C ALA A 5 7.82 -5.75 0.64
N TRP A 6 8.43 -6.42 1.61
CA TRP A 6 8.46 -7.86 1.69
C TRP A 6 7.03 -8.41 1.75
N HIS A 7 6.71 -9.33 0.85
CA HIS A 7 5.39 -9.96 0.82
C HIS A 7 5.33 -11.16 1.76
N HIS A 8 4.38 -11.17 2.68
CA HIS A 8 4.22 -12.24 3.66
C HIS A 8 2.77 -12.43 4.08
N GLY A 9 2.33 -13.69 4.14
CA GLY A 9 0.95 -14.02 4.49
C GLY A 9 -0.07 -13.63 3.40
N TYR A 10 -1.32 -14.03 3.60
CA TYR A 10 -2.43 -13.71 2.70
C TYR A 10 -3.54 -13.04 3.51
N PRO A 11 -4.28 -12.10 2.92
CA PRO A 11 -5.46 -11.54 3.57
C PRO A 11 -6.48 -12.65 3.81
N GLN A 12 -7.27 -12.51 4.86
CA GLN A 12 -8.31 -13.45 5.24
C GLN A 12 -9.69 -12.78 5.21
N PRO A 13 -10.77 -13.57 5.01
CA PRO A 13 -10.77 -14.99 4.68
C PRO A 13 -10.22 -15.28 3.27
N ASP A 14 -9.54 -16.40 3.07
CA ASP A 14 -9.03 -16.85 1.76
C ASP A 14 -9.95 -17.86 1.05
N GLN A 15 -11.18 -18.02 1.55
CA GLN A 15 -12.21 -18.85 0.93
C GLN A 15 -12.43 -18.43 -0.53
N ASP A 16 -12.49 -19.42 -1.42
CA ASP A 16 -12.59 -19.25 -2.88
C ASP A 16 -11.53 -18.31 -3.47
N GLY A 17 -10.40 -18.14 -2.78
CA GLY A 17 -9.27 -17.29 -3.16
C GLY A 17 -9.45 -15.80 -2.85
N PHE A 18 -10.67 -15.27 -2.77
CA PHE A 18 -10.89 -13.81 -2.69
C PHE A 18 -11.93 -13.37 -1.65
N GLY A 19 -12.31 -14.24 -0.69
CA GLY A 19 -13.27 -13.90 0.37
C GLY A 19 -12.94 -12.62 1.17
N TYR A 20 -11.65 -12.28 1.28
CA TYR A 20 -11.20 -11.06 1.95
C TYR A 20 -11.75 -9.77 1.32
N LEU A 21 -12.08 -9.79 0.02
CA LEU A 21 -12.54 -8.60 -0.70
C LEU A 21 -13.83 -8.06 -0.07
N SER A 22 -14.85 -8.91 0.08
CA SER A 22 -16.15 -8.49 0.64
C SER A 22 -16.09 -8.25 2.15
N ALA A 23 -15.18 -8.95 2.85
CA ALA A 23 -14.97 -8.79 4.29
C ALA A 23 -14.26 -7.47 4.63
N THR A 24 -13.27 -7.06 3.83
CA THR A 24 -12.38 -5.92 4.11
C THR A 24 -12.82 -4.64 3.41
N TYR A 25 -13.40 -4.77 2.21
CA TYR A 25 -13.72 -3.65 1.34
C TYR A 25 -15.23 -3.48 1.13
N ASP A 26 -15.63 -2.22 0.95
CA ASP A 26 -16.81 -1.86 0.21
C ASP A 26 -16.51 -1.99 -1.29
N LEU A 27 -17.38 -2.73 -1.99
CA LEU A 27 -17.24 -3.10 -3.39
C LEU A 27 -18.26 -2.39 -4.29
N ALA A 28 -19.00 -1.40 -3.78
CA ALA A 28 -20.02 -0.68 -4.55
C ALA A 28 -19.48 -0.06 -5.86
N GLU A 29 -18.24 0.42 -5.85
CA GLU A 29 -17.55 0.99 -7.02
C GLU A 29 -16.48 0.07 -7.62
N TRP A 30 -16.36 -1.15 -7.08
CA TRP A 30 -15.34 -2.09 -7.51
C TRP A 30 -15.70 -2.74 -8.84
N CYS A 31 -14.71 -2.89 -9.72
CA CYS A 31 -14.87 -3.60 -10.99
C CYS A 31 -14.10 -4.91 -10.97
N GLU A 32 -14.81 -6.03 -11.05
CA GLU A 32 -14.21 -7.37 -11.04
C GLU A 32 -13.28 -7.64 -12.22
N SER A 33 -13.43 -6.89 -13.32
CA SER A 33 -12.58 -7.04 -14.50
C SER A 33 -11.21 -6.43 -14.33
N CYS A 34 -11.07 -5.32 -13.59
CA CYS A 34 -9.80 -4.60 -13.49
C CYS A 34 -9.26 -4.44 -12.06
N GLY A 35 -10.08 -4.69 -11.04
CA GLY A 35 -9.72 -4.57 -9.62
C GLY A 35 -9.90 -3.17 -9.01
N ILE A 36 -10.25 -2.16 -9.81
CA ILE A 36 -10.31 -0.76 -9.37
C ILE A 36 -11.61 -0.47 -8.61
N GLY A 37 -11.53 0.37 -7.56
CA GLY A 37 -12.69 0.96 -6.88
C GLY A 37 -13.08 0.31 -5.56
N ALA A 38 -12.31 -0.64 -5.04
CA ALA A 38 -12.50 -1.17 -3.70
C ALA A 38 -12.09 -0.11 -2.65
N LYS A 39 -12.95 0.15 -1.66
CA LYS A 39 -12.70 1.10 -0.57
C LYS A 39 -12.66 0.35 0.76
N GLN A 40 -11.58 0.44 1.52
CA GLN A 40 -11.47 -0.34 2.76
C GLN A 40 -12.51 0.14 3.78
N LYS A 41 -13.35 -0.78 4.27
CA LYS A 41 -14.40 -0.52 5.27
C LYS A 41 -14.16 -1.20 6.62
N ALA A 42 -13.28 -2.19 6.66
CA ALA A 42 -12.97 -2.96 7.87
C ALA A 42 -11.46 -3.24 7.99
N PRO A 43 -10.95 -3.58 9.19
CA PRO A 43 -9.59 -4.06 9.38
C PRO A 43 -9.27 -5.29 8.51
N PHE A 44 -8.02 -5.41 8.06
CA PHE A 44 -7.56 -6.66 7.47
C PHE A 44 -7.54 -7.78 8.49
N GLN A 45 -7.77 -9.00 8.01
CA GLN A 45 -7.58 -10.21 8.80
C GLN A 45 -6.36 -11.00 8.31
N MET A 46 -5.66 -11.64 9.25
CA MET A 46 -4.57 -12.57 8.99
C MET A 46 -4.80 -13.88 9.77
N LYS A 47 -4.21 -15.00 9.31
CA LYS A 47 -4.32 -16.29 10.00
C LYS A 47 -3.75 -16.26 11.43
N GLY A 48 -2.79 -15.39 11.68
CA GLY A 48 -2.15 -15.18 12.96
C GLY A 48 -1.05 -14.13 12.84
N GLU A 49 -0.22 -14.04 13.88
CA GLU A 49 0.89 -13.09 13.96
C GLU A 49 1.92 -13.32 12.82
N PRO A 50 2.38 -12.26 12.14
CA PRO A 50 3.42 -12.38 11.12
C PRO A 50 4.76 -12.84 11.69
N ARG A 51 5.51 -13.63 10.92
CA ARG A 51 6.87 -14.04 11.30
C ARG A 51 7.89 -13.00 10.82
N TRP A 52 8.01 -11.89 11.53
CA TRP A 52 8.81 -10.72 11.16
C TRP A 52 10.30 -11.00 10.92
N GLY A 53 10.91 -11.87 11.73
CA GLY A 53 12.36 -12.05 11.74
C GLY A 53 13.05 -10.72 12.06
N ARG A 54 13.85 -10.19 11.13
CA ARG A 54 14.52 -8.88 11.26
C ARG A 54 13.79 -7.73 10.54
N ARG A 55 12.61 -7.99 9.98
CA ARG A 55 11.85 -7.03 9.17
C ARG A 55 10.84 -6.29 10.04
N GLY A 56 10.51 -5.06 9.66
CA GLY A 56 9.53 -4.23 10.34
C GLY A 56 8.42 -3.70 9.44
N VAL A 57 8.48 -3.99 8.13
CA VAL A 57 7.46 -3.64 7.14
C VAL A 57 7.17 -4.86 6.26
N MET A 58 5.91 -5.03 5.89
CA MET A 58 5.48 -6.02 4.92
C MET A 58 4.25 -5.55 4.13
N GLN A 59 3.99 -6.28 3.05
CA GLN A 59 2.73 -6.30 2.31
C GLN A 59 2.13 -7.70 2.42
N LEU A 60 0.80 -7.79 2.46
CA LEU A 60 0.14 -9.09 2.30
C LEU A 60 0.21 -9.48 0.81
N ASN A 61 0.28 -10.78 0.53
CA ASN A 61 0.12 -11.24 -0.84
C ASN A 61 -1.24 -10.75 -1.40
N TRP A 62 -1.24 -10.30 -2.65
CA TRP A 62 -2.36 -9.66 -3.35
C TRP A 62 -2.73 -8.24 -2.89
N ILE A 63 -2.16 -7.73 -1.80
CA ILE A 63 -2.41 -6.39 -1.29
C ILE A 63 -1.18 -5.51 -1.49
N PHE A 64 -1.12 -4.86 -2.65
CA PHE A 64 0.04 -4.06 -3.07
C PHE A 64 -0.06 -2.57 -2.71
N GLY A 65 -1.24 -2.09 -2.29
CA GLY A 65 -1.48 -0.68 -1.97
C GLY A 65 -1.44 -0.34 -0.47
N GLU A 66 -1.36 -1.36 0.39
CA GLU A 66 -1.44 -1.18 1.85
C GLU A 66 -0.18 -1.70 2.52
N LEU A 67 0.27 -1.05 3.58
CA LEU A 67 1.51 -1.39 4.30
C LEU A 67 1.20 -1.81 5.73
N PHE A 68 1.86 -2.89 6.16
CA PHE A 68 1.75 -3.43 7.51
C PHE A 68 3.10 -3.33 8.19
N VAL A 69 3.11 -2.91 9.45
CA VAL A 69 4.33 -2.69 10.22
C VAL A 69 4.23 -3.31 11.60
N THR A 70 5.37 -3.53 12.25
CA THR A 70 5.37 -3.80 13.69
C THR A 70 4.90 -2.54 14.44
N PRO A 71 4.25 -2.67 15.61
CA PRO A 71 3.83 -1.51 16.40
C PRO A 71 4.99 -0.57 16.77
N GLU A 72 6.18 -1.13 16.99
CA GLU A 72 7.41 -0.35 17.24
C GLU A 72 7.75 0.55 16.05
N VAL A 73 7.75 0.01 14.84
CA VAL A 73 8.00 0.78 13.62
C VAL A 73 6.90 1.82 13.40
N GLY A 74 5.63 1.46 13.61
CA GLY A 74 4.52 2.41 13.57
C GLY A 74 4.76 3.62 14.48
N ARG A 75 5.11 3.36 15.74
CA ARG A 75 5.34 4.40 16.76
C ARG A 75 6.56 5.26 16.52
N HIS A 76 7.67 4.68 16.07
CA HIS A 76 8.94 5.40 16.01
C HIS A 76 9.24 6.01 14.64
N VAL A 77 8.63 5.50 13.56
CA VAL A 77 8.90 5.97 12.19
C VAL A 77 7.72 6.76 11.63
N PHE A 78 6.49 6.29 11.85
CA PHE A 78 5.31 6.77 11.12
C PHE A 78 4.46 7.75 11.94
N GLU A 79 4.18 7.44 13.21
CA GLU A 79 3.40 8.32 14.11
C GLU A 79 4.01 9.73 14.26
N PRO A 80 5.34 9.93 14.39
CA PRO A 80 5.92 11.27 14.50
C PRO A 80 5.74 12.12 13.23
N ALA A 81 5.52 11.47 12.08
CA ALA A 81 5.21 12.12 10.82
C ALA A 81 3.69 12.30 10.61
N GLY A 82 2.86 12.01 11.61
CA GLY A 82 1.40 12.14 11.53
C GLY A 82 0.70 11.00 10.78
N VAL A 83 1.40 9.90 10.48
CA VAL A 83 0.80 8.73 9.84
C VAL A 83 0.16 7.84 10.90
N SER A 84 -1.16 7.75 10.88
CA SER A 84 -1.91 6.88 11.79
C SER A 84 -1.86 5.42 11.34
N HIS A 85 -2.25 4.53 12.25
CA HIS A 85 -2.41 3.10 11.97
C HIS A 85 -3.73 2.58 12.50
N ARG A 86 -4.11 1.39 12.05
CA ARG A 86 -5.28 0.64 12.53
C ARG A 86 -4.89 -0.79 12.86
N VAL A 87 -5.71 -1.40 13.72
CA VAL A 87 -5.57 -2.80 14.14
C VAL A 87 -5.66 -3.75 12.95
N VAL A 88 -5.05 -4.92 13.09
CA VAL A 88 -5.23 -6.07 12.21
C VAL A 88 -5.82 -7.19 13.05
N LEU A 89 -6.75 -7.96 12.49
CA LEU A 89 -7.47 -8.99 13.23
C LEU A 89 -6.99 -10.40 12.85
N SER A 90 -7.19 -11.34 13.74
CA SER A 90 -7.18 -12.76 13.43
C SER A 90 -8.46 -13.16 12.70
N THR A 91 -8.50 -14.36 12.12
CA THR A 91 -9.71 -14.93 11.50
C THR A 91 -10.88 -15.13 12.48
N LYS A 92 -10.64 -15.02 13.79
CA LYS A 92 -11.65 -15.09 14.85
C LYS A 92 -12.05 -13.71 15.38
N GLY A 93 -11.54 -12.63 14.80
CA GLY A 93 -11.85 -11.25 15.19
C GLY A 93 -11.04 -10.70 16.37
N ALA A 94 -10.13 -11.48 16.96
CA ALA A 94 -9.22 -10.95 17.99
C ALA A 94 -8.12 -10.08 17.35
N GLU A 95 -7.77 -8.97 17.98
CA GLU A 95 -6.67 -8.10 17.53
C GLU A 95 -5.33 -8.82 17.59
N LEU A 96 -4.53 -8.64 16.53
CA LEU A 96 -3.15 -9.06 16.48
C LEU A 96 -2.27 -7.97 17.10
N THR A 97 -1.30 -8.40 17.87
CA THR A 97 -0.48 -7.53 18.72
C THR A 97 0.87 -7.21 18.08
N SER A 98 1.35 -8.04 17.14
CA SER A 98 2.65 -7.82 16.50
C SER A 98 2.56 -7.06 15.18
N VAL A 99 1.37 -6.63 14.76
CA VAL A 99 1.15 -5.99 13.46
C VAL A 99 0.05 -4.94 13.49
N VAL A 100 0.30 -3.82 12.84
CA VAL A 100 -0.69 -2.77 12.54
C VAL A 100 -0.64 -2.41 11.06
N GLN A 101 -1.75 -1.90 10.51
CA GLN A 101 -1.80 -1.38 9.14
C GLN A 101 -1.64 0.13 9.16
N LEU A 102 -0.74 0.69 8.35
CA LEU A 102 -0.63 2.14 8.17
C LEU A 102 -1.84 2.69 7.40
N VAL A 103 -2.34 3.85 7.81
CA VAL A 103 -3.47 4.53 7.16
C VAL A 103 -2.95 5.62 6.24
N ILE A 104 -3.19 5.45 4.94
CA ILE A 104 -2.78 6.38 3.89
C ILE A 104 -4.05 6.94 3.24
N ASN A 105 -4.46 8.16 3.59
CA ASN A 105 -5.73 8.73 3.09
C ASN A 105 -5.53 9.67 1.90
N ASP A 106 -4.38 10.32 1.81
CA ASP A 106 -4.10 11.32 0.80
C ASP A 106 -3.58 10.72 -0.49
N GLU A 107 -3.94 11.37 -1.59
CA GLU A 107 -3.53 10.98 -2.93
C GLU A 107 -2.70 12.08 -3.59
N VAL A 108 -1.79 11.69 -4.49
CA VAL A 108 -1.05 12.61 -5.36
C VAL A 108 -1.08 12.13 -6.80
N ASN A 109 -1.19 13.06 -7.75
CA ASN A 109 -1.03 12.73 -9.16
C ASN A 109 0.44 12.58 -9.52
N ILE A 110 0.72 11.63 -10.41
CA ILE A 110 2.04 11.44 -11.00
C ILE A 110 1.99 11.69 -12.51
N ASP A 111 3.16 11.86 -13.09
CA ASP A 111 3.33 11.91 -14.52
C ASP A 111 3.31 10.49 -15.11
N CYS A 112 2.24 10.16 -15.82
CA CYS A 112 2.09 8.85 -16.45
C CYS A 112 2.51 8.84 -17.93
N ASP A 113 3.08 9.93 -18.43
CA ASP A 113 3.47 10.03 -19.83
C ASP A 113 4.50 8.95 -20.19
N GLY A 114 4.20 8.18 -21.24
CA GLY A 114 5.03 7.06 -21.69
C GLY A 114 4.90 5.75 -20.89
N LEU A 115 4.07 5.71 -19.83
CA LEU A 115 3.79 4.46 -19.11
C LEU A 115 2.81 3.58 -19.90
N PRO A 116 3.08 2.27 -20.05
CA PRO A 116 2.12 1.34 -20.63
C PRO A 116 0.84 1.29 -19.78
N ALA A 117 -0.31 1.50 -20.43
CA ALA A 117 -1.61 1.56 -19.78
C ALA A 117 -2.57 0.50 -20.33
N GLU A 118 -3.43 -0.01 -19.45
CA GLU A 118 -4.56 -0.88 -19.76
C GLU A 118 -5.86 -0.13 -19.48
N HIS A 119 -6.76 -0.09 -20.46
CA HIS A 119 -8.11 0.45 -20.29
C HIS A 119 -9.11 -0.67 -20.07
N CYS A 120 -9.82 -0.63 -18.96
CA CYS A 120 -10.84 -1.63 -18.66
C CYS A 120 -12.05 -1.46 -19.58
N ARG A 121 -12.32 -2.47 -20.43
CA ARG A 121 -13.47 -2.46 -21.34
C ARG A 121 -14.83 -2.42 -20.63
N ARG A 122 -14.88 -2.80 -19.35
CA ARG A 122 -16.13 -2.84 -18.57
C ARG A 122 -16.47 -1.51 -17.89
N CYS A 123 -15.49 -0.88 -17.24
CA CYS A 123 -15.73 0.32 -16.43
C CYS A 123 -15.05 1.60 -16.96
N GLY A 124 -14.30 1.50 -18.06
CA GLY A 124 -13.60 2.63 -18.69
C GLY A 124 -12.37 3.15 -17.93
N ARG A 125 -12.15 2.72 -16.68
CA ARG A 125 -11.00 3.17 -15.87
C ARG A 125 -9.68 2.60 -16.39
N THR A 126 -8.63 3.38 -16.18
CA THR A 126 -7.25 3.10 -16.61
C THR A 126 -6.41 2.59 -15.45
N LYS A 127 -5.52 1.65 -15.71
CA LYS A 127 -4.39 1.33 -14.84
C LYS A 127 -3.11 1.21 -15.65
N TYR A 128 -1.98 1.42 -14.99
CA TYR A 128 -0.66 1.40 -15.58
C TYR A 128 0.11 0.14 -15.21
N SER A 129 1.04 -0.26 -16.06
CA SER A 129 2.00 -1.31 -15.71
C SER A 129 2.84 -0.89 -14.52
N VAL A 130 3.14 -1.83 -13.63
CA VAL A 130 3.98 -1.57 -12.44
C VAL A 130 5.38 -1.14 -12.90
N VAL A 131 5.87 -0.04 -12.34
CA VAL A 131 7.21 0.48 -12.61
C VAL A 131 8.23 -0.37 -11.86
N SER A 132 8.79 -1.36 -12.55
CA SER A 132 9.72 -2.35 -11.96
C SER A 132 11.20 -2.01 -12.15
N ARG A 133 11.52 -0.98 -12.96
CA ARG A 133 12.89 -0.57 -13.30
C ARG A 133 13.00 0.94 -13.37
N GLY A 134 14.16 1.46 -12.96
CA GLY A 134 14.44 2.88 -13.00
C GLY A 134 13.81 3.64 -11.82
N ARG A 135 13.60 4.94 -12.00
CA ARG A 135 12.95 5.80 -11.02
C ARG A 135 11.43 5.67 -11.15
N PHE A 136 10.74 5.83 -10.03
CA PHE A 136 9.29 5.99 -10.04
C PHE A 136 8.93 7.31 -10.76
N PRO A 137 7.76 7.43 -11.41
CA PRO A 137 7.42 8.64 -12.14
C PRO A 137 7.40 9.90 -11.28
N ALA A 138 7.53 11.05 -11.94
CA ALA A 138 7.53 12.36 -11.28
C ALA A 138 6.17 12.67 -10.65
N LEU A 139 6.16 13.46 -9.58
CA LEU A 139 4.91 13.97 -9.02
C LEU A 139 4.45 15.18 -9.86
N ARG A 140 3.15 15.26 -10.14
CA ARG A 140 2.55 16.44 -10.77
C ARG A 140 2.16 17.50 -9.74
N ASP A 141 1.86 17.06 -8.52
CA ASP A 141 1.45 17.92 -7.40
C ASP A 141 2.42 17.76 -6.22
N THR A 142 2.47 18.76 -5.34
CA THR A 142 3.18 18.63 -4.06
C THR A 142 2.25 17.95 -3.05
N PRO A 143 2.62 16.79 -2.46
CA PRO A 143 1.76 16.14 -1.49
C PRO A 143 1.64 16.95 -0.20
N SER A 144 0.44 17.00 0.36
CA SER A 144 0.10 17.68 1.61
C SER A 144 0.60 16.95 2.86
N HIS A 145 0.79 15.63 2.76
CA HIS A 145 1.17 14.77 3.88
C HIS A 145 2.48 14.02 3.61
N PRO A 146 3.22 13.59 4.64
CA PRO A 146 4.47 12.84 4.49
C PRO A 146 4.33 11.46 3.84
N MET A 147 3.13 10.88 3.86
CA MET A 147 2.82 9.61 3.24
C MET A 147 1.52 9.71 2.47
N VAL A 148 1.55 9.34 1.19
CA VAL A 148 0.40 9.42 0.27
C VAL A 148 0.34 8.16 -0.58
N ARG A 149 -0.75 7.95 -1.30
CA ARG A 149 -0.84 6.97 -2.39
C ARG A 149 -0.95 7.69 -3.73
N THR A 150 -0.66 7.03 -4.83
CA THR A 150 -0.91 7.64 -6.16
C THR A 150 -2.41 7.73 -6.45
N ALA A 151 -2.86 8.80 -7.09
CA ALA A 151 -4.25 8.85 -7.61
C ALA A 151 -4.45 7.81 -8.73
N GLN A 152 -3.38 7.49 -9.47
CA GLN A 152 -3.40 6.51 -10.55
C GLN A 152 -3.26 5.07 -10.01
N TYR A 153 -3.89 4.15 -10.72
CA TYR A 153 -3.84 2.71 -10.42
C TYR A 153 -2.73 2.02 -11.20
N PHE A 154 -2.10 1.03 -10.57
CA PHE A 154 -1.13 0.12 -11.16
C PHE A 154 -1.60 -1.32 -11.04
N GLY A 155 -1.17 -2.18 -11.97
CA GLY A 155 -1.42 -3.62 -11.91
C GLY A 155 -1.82 -4.22 -13.25
N SER A 156 -2.31 -5.45 -13.24
CA SER A 156 -2.72 -6.20 -14.44
C SER A 156 -3.89 -7.14 -14.13
N GLY A 157 -4.65 -7.54 -15.15
CA GLY A 157 -5.79 -8.46 -15.00
C GLY A 157 -6.86 -7.91 -14.04
N ALA A 158 -7.29 -8.70 -13.05
CA ALA A 158 -8.26 -8.26 -12.04
C ALA A 158 -7.63 -7.56 -10.81
N SER A 159 -6.32 -7.28 -10.83
CA SER A 159 -5.62 -6.61 -9.73
C SER A 159 -5.26 -5.18 -10.08
N ALA A 160 -5.57 -4.26 -9.17
CA ALA A 160 -5.18 -2.87 -9.23
C ALA A 160 -4.87 -2.33 -7.83
N PHE A 161 -3.91 -1.44 -7.72
CA PHE A 161 -3.54 -0.77 -6.48
C PHE A 161 -3.02 0.63 -6.76
N GLN A 162 -3.01 1.47 -5.74
CA GLN A 162 -2.35 2.77 -5.76
C GLN A 162 -1.03 2.64 -5.04
N SER A 163 0.07 3.10 -5.63
CA SER A 163 1.40 2.92 -5.05
C SER A 163 1.58 3.82 -3.82
N PRO A 164 2.01 3.30 -2.67
CA PRO A 164 2.31 4.11 -1.51
C PRO A 164 3.63 4.86 -1.71
N LEU A 165 3.64 6.14 -1.35
CA LEU A 165 4.78 7.04 -1.43
C LEU A 165 5.06 7.65 -0.05
N VAL A 166 6.34 7.86 0.25
CA VAL A 166 6.81 8.56 1.45
C VAL A 166 7.77 9.70 1.09
N ASN A 167 7.77 10.73 1.92
CA ASN A 167 8.66 11.88 1.79
C ASN A 167 10.07 11.59 2.37
N HIS A 168 10.97 12.56 2.30
CA HIS A 168 12.34 12.40 2.82
C HIS A 168 12.42 12.26 4.34
N ALA A 169 11.49 12.83 5.09
CA ALA A 169 11.49 12.76 6.55
C ALA A 169 11.24 11.32 7.03
N ILE A 170 10.22 10.64 6.50
CA ILE A 170 9.94 9.23 6.81
C ILE A 170 11.10 8.34 6.36
N ALA A 171 11.64 8.55 5.16
CA ALA A 171 12.77 7.76 4.68
C ALA A 171 14.01 7.88 5.58
N ARG A 172 14.30 9.09 6.09
CA ARG A 172 15.38 9.33 7.04
C ARG A 172 15.13 8.63 8.37
N ALA A 173 13.95 8.82 8.96
CA ALA A 173 13.58 8.18 10.23
C ALA A 173 13.67 6.65 10.14
N ALA A 174 13.20 6.07 9.02
CA ALA A 174 13.32 4.64 8.77
C ALA A 174 14.77 4.18 8.62
N SER A 175 15.64 4.97 7.98
CA SER A 175 17.06 4.67 7.86
C SER A 175 17.77 4.71 9.22
N GLU A 176 17.48 5.72 10.05
CA GLU A 176 18.03 5.87 11.40
C GLU A 176 17.59 4.71 12.31
N ALA A 177 16.34 4.24 12.14
CA ALA A 177 15.80 3.06 12.82
C ALA A 177 16.31 1.71 12.25
N ASN A 178 17.19 1.72 11.24
CA ASN A 178 17.66 0.51 10.53
C ASN A 178 16.51 -0.38 10.01
N LEU A 179 15.43 0.25 9.53
CA LEU A 179 14.22 -0.45 9.10
C LEU A 179 14.51 -1.41 7.93
N ARG A 180 14.00 -2.65 8.05
CA ARG A 180 14.13 -3.69 7.03
C ARG A 180 12.76 -4.20 6.57
N GLY A 181 12.75 -4.81 5.40
CA GLY A 181 11.52 -5.36 4.81
C GLY A 181 10.81 -4.40 3.86
N TRP A 182 11.45 -3.28 3.51
CA TRP A 182 10.98 -2.36 2.47
C TRP A 182 12.11 -1.96 1.52
N THR A 183 11.73 -1.48 0.35
CA THR A 183 12.61 -0.89 -0.65
C THR A 183 12.03 0.48 -1.02
N LEU A 184 12.92 1.47 -1.12
CA LEU A 184 12.56 2.81 -1.55
C LEU A 184 13.04 3.06 -2.97
N CYS A 185 12.10 3.37 -3.87
CA CYS A 185 12.40 3.81 -5.22
C CYS A 185 12.31 5.35 -5.28
N PRO A 186 13.39 6.06 -5.70
CA PRO A 186 13.32 7.50 -5.90
C PRO A 186 12.29 7.89 -6.96
N VAL A 187 11.54 8.97 -6.71
CA VAL A 187 10.67 9.59 -7.73
C VAL A 187 11.52 10.42 -8.70
N ALA A 188 11.16 10.44 -9.97
CA ALA A 188 11.85 11.20 -11.00
C ALA A 188 11.60 12.70 -10.79
N HIS A 189 12.67 13.51 -10.73
CA HIS A 189 12.65 14.96 -10.55
C HIS A 189 11.97 15.44 -9.25
N GLN A 190 12.75 16.04 -8.33
CA GLN A 190 12.26 16.46 -7.02
C GLN A 190 11.70 17.88 -7.05
N LEU A 191 10.42 18.01 -6.73
CA LEU A 191 10.04 19.01 -5.72
C LEU A 191 10.59 18.47 -4.39
N SER A 192 11.20 19.32 -3.55
CA SER A 192 11.74 18.90 -2.26
C SER A 192 10.61 18.44 -1.33
N TRP A 193 10.27 17.15 -1.38
CA TRP A 193 9.25 16.49 -0.57
C TRP A 193 9.81 15.19 0.00
#